data_AF-W2YEI4-F1
#
_entry.id   AF-W2YEI4-F1
#
_cell.length_a   1.000
_cell.length_b   1.000
_cell.length_c   1.000
_cell.angle_alpha   90.00
_cell.angle_beta   90.00
_cell.angle_gamma   90.00
#
_symmetry.space_group_name_H-M   'P 1'
#
loop_
_entity.id
_entity.type
_entity.pdbx_description
1 polymer ?
#
loop_
_entity_poly.entity_id
_entity_poly.type
_entity_poly.pdbx_seq_one_letter_code
_entity_poly.pdbx_strand_id
1 'polypeptide(L)'
;MTEYVEATTPKAGGVTAFDEANKAAARLIKPKAILYTTALLSWMQPFQSGWSTSQMNLSQYNDTDECNARPVAEDTCLMFPGHSKLEWTFAVNAWIFGAMVGSLCCGHFSDKYGRKKALMGNCIFMIVGGVVQASVSNIWVFAVGRLIAGIAS
;
A
#
# COMPACT_ATOMS: atom_id res chain seq x y z
N MET A 1 -7.05 -55.77 -23.93
CA MET A 1 -6.76 -55.37 -22.54
C MET A 1 -5.33 -54.88 -22.52
N THR A 2 -5.13 -53.58 -22.72
CA THR A 2 -3.79 -52.97 -22.75
C THR A 2 -3.23 -52.93 -21.34
N GLU A 3 -2.12 -53.62 -21.15
CA GLU A 3 -1.36 -53.74 -19.92
C GLU A 3 -0.84 -52.35 -19.51
N TYR A 4 -1.10 -51.95 -18.25
CA TYR A 4 -0.56 -50.72 -17.70
C TYR A 4 0.93 -50.92 -17.44
N VAL A 5 1.78 -50.06 -18.01
CA VAL A 5 3.20 -50.01 -17.65
C VAL A 5 3.36 -48.90 -16.62
N GLU A 6 3.57 -49.29 -15.36
CA GLU A 6 3.85 -48.37 -14.27
C GLU A 6 5.22 -47.70 -14.51
N ALA A 7 5.21 -46.39 -14.78
CA ALA A 7 6.42 -45.61 -14.95
C ALA A 7 7.19 -45.57 -13.63
N THR A 8 8.26 -46.36 -13.53
CA THR A 8 9.18 -46.31 -12.40
C THR A 8 10.03 -45.06 -12.52
N THR A 9 9.71 -44.03 -11.74
CA THR A 9 10.57 -42.86 -11.55
C THR A 9 11.95 -43.36 -11.11
N PRO A 10 13.05 -42.95 -11.78
CA PRO A 10 14.38 -43.38 -11.37
C PRO A 10 14.59 -43.00 -9.90
N LYS A 11 14.86 -44.00 -9.05
CA LYS A 11 15.21 -43.77 -7.64
C LYS A 11 16.33 -42.73 -7.62
N ALA A 12 16.05 -41.60 -7.02
CA ALA A 12 16.97 -40.50 -6.81
C ALA A 12 18.13 -40.94 -5.90
N GLY A 13 19.07 -41.72 -6.42
CA GLY A 13 20.22 -42.26 -5.71
C GLY A 13 21.35 -41.25 -5.48
N GLY A 14 21.13 -39.96 -5.76
CA GLY A 14 22.14 -38.91 -5.58
C GLY A 14 21.60 -37.50 -5.43
N VAL A 15 20.27 -37.28 -5.49
CA VAL A 15 19.68 -35.93 -5.43
C VAL A 15 19.42 -35.48 -3.99
N THR A 16 19.24 -36.41 -3.05
CA THR A 16 18.93 -36.09 -1.65
C THR A 16 20.12 -35.55 -0.86
N ALA A 17 21.35 -36.00 -1.15
CA ALA A 17 22.53 -35.57 -0.38
C ALA A 17 22.91 -34.10 -0.62
N PHE A 18 22.81 -33.62 -1.87
CA PHE A 18 23.05 -32.20 -2.19
C PHE A 18 21.93 -31.31 -1.62
N ASP A 19 20.69 -31.78 -1.63
CA ASP A 19 19.54 -31.05 -1.10
C ASP A 19 19.55 -31.00 0.45
N GLU A 20 19.87 -32.11 1.13
CA GLU A 20 20.08 -32.18 2.58
C GLU A 20 21.25 -31.28 3.03
N ALA A 21 22.38 -31.28 2.31
CA ALA A 21 23.53 -30.43 2.59
C ALA A 21 23.18 -28.94 2.42
N ASN A 22 22.45 -28.58 1.36
CA ASN A 22 21.97 -27.21 1.16
C ASN A 22 20.94 -26.80 2.22
N LYS A 23 20.08 -27.72 2.68
CA LYS A 23 19.09 -27.49 3.74
C LYS A 23 19.74 -27.32 5.10
N ALA A 24 20.80 -28.08 5.39
CA ALA A 24 21.62 -27.94 6.59
C ALA A 24 22.43 -26.63 6.54
N ALA A 25 23.02 -26.28 5.39
CA ALA A 25 23.70 -25.01 5.18
C ALA A 25 22.75 -23.82 5.30
N ALA A 26 21.51 -23.93 4.81
CA ALA A 26 20.47 -22.92 4.94
C ALA A 26 20.06 -22.68 6.40
N ARG A 27 19.99 -23.72 7.23
CA ARG A 27 19.74 -23.61 8.68
C ARG A 27 20.88 -22.93 9.44
N LEU A 28 22.10 -22.97 8.90
CA LEU A 28 23.28 -22.31 9.47
C LEU A 28 23.42 -20.85 9.02
N ILE A 29 22.56 -20.35 8.12
CA ILE A 29 22.53 -18.94 7.72
C ILE A 29 22.07 -18.11 8.92
N LYS A 30 23.04 -17.52 9.62
CA LYS A 30 22.75 -16.55 10.67
C LYS A 30 22.14 -15.30 10.01
N PRO A 31 20.97 -14.83 10.48
CA PRO A 31 20.37 -13.63 9.95
C PRO A 31 21.30 -12.46 10.23
N LYS A 32 21.83 -11.85 9.17
CA LYS A 32 22.61 -10.62 9.28
C LYS A 32 21.68 -9.47 9.66
N ALA A 33 22.19 -8.46 10.36
CA ALA A 33 21.43 -7.25 10.73
C ALA A 33 20.68 -6.62 9.54
N ILE A 34 21.24 -6.73 8.33
CA ILE A 34 20.62 -6.30 7.07
C ILE A 34 19.21 -6.88 6.89
N LEU A 35 18.98 -8.16 7.18
CA LEU A 35 17.67 -8.79 7.05
C LEU A 35 16.62 -8.10 7.93
N TYR A 36 16.97 -7.85 9.20
CA TYR A 36 16.10 -7.16 10.15
C TYR A 36 15.81 -5.73 9.71
N THR A 37 16.81 -5.00 9.21
CA THR A 37 16.61 -3.63 8.71
C THR A 37 15.68 -3.60 7.48
N THR A 38 15.78 -4.56 6.57
CA THR A 38 14.90 -4.64 5.40
C THR A 38 13.47 -5.05 5.77
N ALA A 39 13.30 -5.91 6.79
CA ALA A 39 11.99 -6.27 7.32
C ALA A 39 11.32 -5.05 7.99
N LEU A 40 12.06 -4.30 8.81
CA LEU A 40 11.60 -3.06 9.43
C LEU A 40 11.16 -2.01 8.39
N LEU A 41 11.97 -1.79 7.35
CA LEU A 41 11.62 -0.89 6.25
C LEU A 41 10.35 -1.35 5.52
N SER A 42 10.17 -2.66 5.35
CA SER A 42 8.98 -3.22 4.69
C SER A 42 7.71 -3.03 5.54
N TRP A 43 7.82 -3.07 6.87
CA TRP A 43 6.70 -2.82 7.78
C TRP A 43 6.30 -1.35 7.91
N MET A 44 7.19 -0.43 7.56
CA MET A 44 6.87 1.00 7.57
C MET A 44 5.79 1.35 6.52
N GLN A 45 5.72 0.59 5.42
CA GLN A 45 4.76 0.77 4.34
C GLN A 45 3.29 0.55 4.79
N PRO A 46 2.90 -0.62 5.36
CA PRO A 46 1.53 -0.80 5.84
C PRO A 46 1.15 0.14 6.99
N PHE A 47 2.11 0.58 7.81
CA PHE A 47 1.87 1.62 8.81
C PHE A 47 1.44 2.94 8.16
N GLN A 48 2.15 3.36 7.10
CA GLN A 48 1.82 4.56 6.35
C GLN A 48 0.45 4.45 5.66
N SER A 49 0.14 3.31 5.02
CA SER A 49 -1.19 3.09 4.42
C SER A 49 -2.31 3.11 5.46
N GLY A 50 -2.07 2.52 6.64
CA GLY A 50 -3.01 2.56 7.77
C GLY A 50 -3.28 3.97 8.29
N TRP A 51 -2.23 4.78 8.49
CA TRP A 51 -2.35 6.19 8.86
C TRP A 51 -3.13 7.00 7.83
N SER A 52 -2.81 6.84 6.54
CA SER A 52 -3.48 7.58 5.46
C SER A 52 -4.98 7.26 5.36
N THR A 53 -5.38 6.06 5.74
CA THR A 53 -6.80 5.67 5.79
C THR A 53 -7.50 6.29 6.99
N SER A 54 -6.85 6.27 8.15
CA SER A 54 -7.47 6.65 9.43
C SER A 54 -7.47 8.15 9.71
N GLN A 55 -6.54 8.93 9.11
CA GLN A 55 -6.44 10.38 9.35
C GLN A 55 -7.72 11.16 9.00
N MET A 56 -8.63 10.57 8.23
CA MET A 56 -9.89 11.18 7.81
C MET A 56 -11.12 10.72 8.58
N ASN A 57 -10.95 9.81 9.53
CA ASN A 57 -12.07 9.15 10.22
C ASN A 57 -12.59 9.95 11.44
N LEU A 58 -12.14 11.18 11.64
CA LEU A 58 -12.63 12.02 12.73
C LEU A 58 -14.00 12.60 12.36
N SER A 59 -15.00 12.41 13.22
CA SER A 59 -16.38 12.87 12.97
C SER A 59 -16.47 14.39 12.77
N GLN A 60 -15.64 15.15 13.47
CA GLN A 60 -15.55 16.61 13.36
C GLN A 60 -15.18 17.11 11.95
N TYR A 61 -14.75 16.22 11.05
CA TYR A 61 -14.45 16.58 9.66
C TYR A 61 -15.63 16.46 8.70
N ASN A 62 -16.70 15.73 9.03
CA ASN A 62 -17.81 15.45 8.09
C ASN A 62 -19.16 15.31 8.82
N ASP A 63 -19.34 15.96 9.96
CA ASP A 63 -20.65 16.04 10.60
C ASP A 63 -21.57 16.94 9.76
N THR A 64 -22.67 16.38 9.25
CA THR A 64 -23.55 17.09 8.32
C THR A 64 -24.29 18.24 8.99
N ASP A 65 -24.63 18.11 10.26
CA ASP A 65 -25.46 19.09 10.94
C ASP A 65 -24.61 20.30 11.34
N GLU A 66 -23.38 20.04 11.78
CA GLU A 66 -22.42 21.09 12.12
C GLU A 66 -21.81 21.78 10.88
N CYS A 67 -21.50 21.04 9.81
CA CYS A 67 -20.95 21.63 8.58
C CYS A 67 -21.97 22.47 7.80
N ASN A 68 -23.29 22.22 7.95
CA ASN A 68 -24.35 22.99 7.30
C ASN A 68 -24.85 24.19 8.14
N ALA A 69 -24.47 24.27 9.42
CA ALA A 69 -24.83 25.39 10.27
C ALA A 69 -24.20 26.70 9.76
N ARG A 70 -24.97 27.79 9.74
CA ARG A 70 -24.48 29.13 9.40
C ARG A 70 -24.79 30.11 10.53
N PRO A 71 -23.77 30.73 11.16
CA PRO A 71 -22.32 30.53 10.97
C PRO A 71 -21.85 29.14 11.45
N VAL A 72 -20.79 28.62 10.82
CA VAL A 72 -20.10 27.39 11.30
C VAL A 72 -19.44 27.74 12.63
N ALA A 73 -19.69 26.96 13.68
CA ALA A 73 -19.12 27.22 14.99
C ALA A 73 -17.60 27.00 14.97
N GLU A 74 -16.86 27.74 15.80
CA GLU A 74 -15.43 27.47 15.99
C GLU A 74 -15.24 26.03 16.52
N ASP A 75 -14.23 25.32 16.03
CA ASP A 75 -13.97 23.89 16.25
C ASP A 75 -14.97 22.88 15.66
N THR A 76 -15.95 23.34 14.87
CA THR A 76 -16.82 22.45 14.09
C THR A 76 -16.49 22.51 12.60
N CYS A 77 -16.58 21.38 11.89
CA CYS A 77 -16.21 21.27 10.47
C CYS A 77 -14.78 21.74 10.12
N LEU A 78 -13.77 21.22 10.84
CA LEU A 78 -12.37 21.67 10.76
C LEU A 78 -11.75 21.57 9.37
N MET A 79 -12.19 20.62 8.55
CA MET A 79 -11.59 20.34 7.25
C MET A 79 -12.50 20.83 6.12
N PHE A 80 -12.04 21.85 5.39
CA PHE A 80 -12.76 22.54 4.30
C PHE A 80 -14.18 23.00 4.70
N PRO A 81 -14.35 24.17 5.34
CA PRO A 81 -15.67 24.64 5.78
C PRO A 81 -16.63 24.84 4.59
N GLY A 82 -17.85 24.30 4.71
CA GLY A 82 -18.90 24.42 3.69
C GLY A 82 -18.90 23.34 2.59
N HIS A 83 -18.16 22.24 2.77
CA HIS A 83 -18.21 21.10 1.85
C HIS A 83 -19.52 20.31 1.98
N SER A 84 -19.94 19.67 0.90
CA SER A 84 -21.05 18.71 0.93
C SER A 84 -20.58 17.30 1.33
N LYS A 85 -21.48 16.50 1.90
CA LYS A 85 -21.23 15.08 2.24
C LYS A 85 -20.73 14.27 1.03
N LEU A 86 -21.20 14.60 -0.17
CA LEU A 86 -20.79 13.94 -1.41
C LEU A 86 -19.33 14.26 -1.75
N GLU A 87 -18.92 15.53 -1.68
CA GLU A 87 -17.54 15.93 -1.94
C GLU A 87 -16.56 15.30 -0.94
N TRP A 88 -16.93 15.26 0.34
CA TRP A 88 -16.15 14.56 1.36
C TRP A 88 -16.01 13.07 1.05
N THR A 89 -17.12 12.41 0.69
CA THR A 89 -17.14 10.99 0.34
C THR A 89 -16.26 10.70 -0.87
N PHE A 90 -16.24 11.57 -1.88
CA PHE A 90 -15.32 11.46 -3.02
C PHE A 90 -13.87 11.60 -2.58
N ALA A 91 -13.55 12.58 -1.72
CA ALA A 91 -12.19 12.80 -1.23
C ALA A 91 -11.65 11.62 -0.38
N VAL A 92 -12.50 10.97 0.41
CA VAL A 92 -12.17 9.75 1.17
C VAL A 92 -11.92 8.57 0.22
N ASN A 93 -12.84 8.34 -0.71
CA ASN A 93 -12.79 7.18 -1.61
C ASN A 93 -11.73 7.31 -2.72
N ALA A 94 -11.29 8.52 -3.05
CA ALA A 94 -10.26 8.77 -4.04
C ALA A 94 -8.94 8.02 -3.73
N TRP A 95 -8.60 7.86 -2.45
CA TRP A 95 -7.44 7.09 -2.03
C TRP A 95 -7.59 5.59 -2.35
N ILE A 96 -8.74 5.00 -2.04
CA ILE A 96 -9.04 3.59 -2.34
C ILE A 96 -9.01 3.34 -3.86
N PHE A 97 -9.56 4.27 -4.64
CA PHE A 97 -9.54 4.18 -6.09
C PHE A 97 -8.10 4.24 -6.63
N GLY A 98 -7.25 5.12 -6.08
CA GLY A 98 -5.82 5.16 -6.39
C GLY A 98 -5.13 3.82 -6.10
N ALA A 99 -5.41 3.23 -4.94
CA ALA A 99 -4.84 1.94 -4.54
C ALA A 99 -5.27 0.78 -5.46
N MET A 100 -6.53 0.78 -5.91
CA MET A 100 -7.01 -0.19 -6.90
C MET A 100 -6.21 -0.11 -8.21
N VAL A 101 -5.98 1.11 -8.72
CA VAL A 101 -5.18 1.32 -9.94
C VAL A 101 -3.72 0.93 -9.71
N GLY A 102 -3.13 1.32 -8.57
CA GLY A 102 -1.76 0.97 -8.20
C GLY A 102 -1.53 -0.55 -8.13
N SER A 103 -2.47 -1.28 -7.53
CA SER A 103 -2.42 -2.75 -7.41
C SER A 103 -2.47 -3.45 -8.77
N LEU A 104 -3.31 -2.98 -9.71
CA LEU A 104 -3.37 -3.52 -11.06
C LEU A 104 -2.04 -3.32 -11.82
N CYS A 105 -1.40 -2.17 -11.63
CA CYS A 105 -0.12 -1.86 -12.27
C CYS A 105 1.08 -2.55 -11.61
N CYS A 106 0.98 -2.94 -10.33
CA CYS A 106 2.13 -3.42 -9.55
C CYS A 106 2.82 -4.65 -10.16
N GLY A 107 2.07 -5.57 -10.76
CA GLY A 107 2.61 -6.80 -11.34
C GLY A 107 3.57 -6.51 -12.49
N HIS A 108 3.13 -5.69 -13.44
CA HIS A 108 3.95 -5.34 -14.61
C HIS A 108 5.21 -4.54 -14.22
N PHE A 109 5.07 -3.57 -13.31
CA PHE A 109 6.21 -2.75 -12.88
C PHE A 109 7.19 -3.51 -11.98
N SER A 110 6.71 -4.41 -11.11
CA SER A 110 7.54 -5.24 -10.24
C SER A 110 8.42 -6.17 -11.06
N ASP A 111 7.86 -6.82 -12.08
CA ASP A 111 8.58 -7.81 -12.88
C ASP A 111 9.61 -7.17 -13.82
N LYS A 112 9.31 -5.96 -14.34
CA LYS A 112 10.19 -5.26 -15.29
C LYS A 112 11.33 -4.48 -14.63
N TYR A 113 11.08 -3.83 -13.49
CA TYR A 113 12.06 -2.91 -12.86
C TYR A 113 12.72 -3.47 -11.59
N GLY A 114 12.21 -4.60 -11.07
CA GLY A 114 12.66 -5.21 -9.83
C GLY A 114 12.12 -4.52 -8.57
N ARG A 115 11.89 -5.33 -7.52
CA ARG A 115 11.21 -4.90 -6.27
C ARG A 115 11.79 -3.64 -5.61
N LYS A 116 13.13 -3.48 -5.58
CA LYS A 116 13.78 -2.33 -4.91
C LYS A 116 13.50 -0.99 -5.62
N LYS A 117 13.53 -0.97 -6.95
CA LYS A 117 13.30 0.25 -7.74
C LYS A 117 11.82 0.61 -7.77
N ALA A 118 10.95 -0.40 -7.85
CA ALA A 118 9.51 -0.21 -7.70
C ALA A 118 9.18 0.44 -6.35
N LEU A 119 9.79 -0.02 -5.25
CA LEU A 119 9.58 0.58 -3.93
C LEU A 119 10.04 2.05 -3.86
N MET A 120 11.21 2.38 -4.42
CA MET A 120 11.66 3.78 -4.49
C MET A 120 10.73 4.67 -5.32
N GLY A 121 10.17 4.15 -6.41
CA GLY A 121 9.17 4.86 -7.20
C GLY A 121 7.91 5.19 -6.40
N ASN A 122 7.42 4.24 -5.61
CA ASN A 122 6.29 4.46 -4.70
C ASN A 122 6.56 5.61 -3.73
N CYS A 123 7.75 5.68 -3.13
CA CYS A 123 8.10 6.78 -2.23
C CYS A 123 7.97 8.16 -2.90
N ILE A 124 8.34 8.29 -4.18
CA ILE A 124 8.24 9.55 -4.91
C ILE A 124 6.78 9.96 -5.08
N PHE A 125 5.93 9.04 -5.56
CA PHE A 125 4.50 9.30 -5.71
C PHE A 125 3.83 9.68 -4.38
N MET A 126 4.26 9.05 -3.29
CA MET A 126 3.75 9.35 -1.95
C MET A 126 4.14 10.75 -1.47
N ILE A 127 5.40 11.16 -1.69
CA ILE A 127 5.85 12.53 -1.37
C ILE A 127 5.07 13.55 -2.19
N VAL A 128 4.91 13.32 -3.50
CA VAL A 128 4.15 14.23 -4.38
C VAL A 128 2.70 14.33 -3.92
N GLY A 129 2.04 13.20 -3.64
CA GLY A 129 0.67 13.18 -3.14
C GLY A 129 0.52 13.91 -1.79
N GLY A 130 1.49 13.75 -0.88
CA GLY A 130 1.53 14.45 0.40
C GLY A 130 1.73 15.97 0.26
N VAL A 131 2.63 16.42 -0.62
CA VAL A 131 2.84 17.85 -0.89
C VAL A 131 1.59 18.49 -1.48
N VAL A 132 0.91 17.81 -2.40
CA VAL A 132 -0.36 18.30 -2.97
C VAL A 132 -1.44 18.38 -1.90
N GLN A 133 -1.56 17.38 -1.02
CA GLN A 133 -2.54 17.41 0.08
C GLN A 133 -2.25 18.53 1.09
N ALA A 134 -0.98 18.83 1.38
CA ALA A 134 -0.58 19.85 2.35
C ALA A 134 -0.70 21.29 1.83
N SER A 135 -0.59 21.50 0.52
CA SER A 135 -0.53 22.84 -0.08
C SER A 135 -1.89 23.39 -0.51
N VAL A 136 -2.96 22.60 -0.43
CA VAL A 136 -4.21 22.95 -1.10
C VAL A 136 -5.38 23.11 -0.13
N SER A 137 -6.09 24.23 -0.27
CA SER A 137 -7.31 24.57 0.46
C SER A 137 -8.61 24.20 -0.29
N ASN A 138 -8.53 23.35 -1.33
CA ASN A 138 -9.66 22.94 -2.17
C ASN A 138 -9.87 21.43 -2.11
N ILE A 139 -11.10 20.99 -1.85
CA ILE A 139 -11.45 19.57 -1.66
C ILE A 139 -11.18 18.71 -2.89
N TRP A 140 -11.35 19.24 -4.11
CA TRP A 140 -11.16 18.49 -5.35
C TRP A 140 -9.69 18.22 -5.63
N VAL A 141 -8.84 19.21 -5.43
CA VAL A 141 -7.40 19.05 -5.62
C VAL A 141 -6.80 18.20 -4.48
N PHE A 142 -7.36 18.33 -3.27
CA PHE A 142 -7.05 17.42 -2.17
C PHE A 142 -7.38 15.96 -2.52
N ALA A 143 -8.55 15.70 -3.13
CA ALA A 143 -8.93 14.37 -3.62
C ALA A 143 -7.96 13.84 -4.70
N VAL A 144 -7.47 14.70 -5.61
CA VAL A 144 -6.44 14.32 -6.59
C VAL A 144 -5.12 13.96 -5.89
N GLY A 145 -4.69 14.74 -4.90
CA GLY A 145 -3.51 14.42 -4.09
C GLY A 145 -3.64 13.08 -3.35
N ARG A 146 -4.85 12.75 -2.89
CA ARG A 146 -5.19 11.46 -2.28
C ARG A 146 -5.15 10.30 -3.27
N LEU A 147 -5.65 10.52 -4.50
CA LEU A 147 -5.59 9.53 -5.57
C LEU A 147 -4.14 9.21 -5.95
N ILE A 148 -3.29 10.23 -6.11
CA ILE A 148 -1.86 10.07 -6.42
C ILE A 148 -1.14 9.33 -5.30
N ALA A 149 -1.40 9.70 -4.04
CA ALA A 149 -0.86 8.99 -2.88
C ALA A 149 -1.34 7.52 -2.86
N GLY A 150 -2.62 7.27 -3.17
CA GLY A 150 -3.19 5.93 -3.20
C GLY A 150 -2.54 4.99 -4.22
N ILE A 151 -2.09 5.49 -5.37
CA ILE A 151 -1.36 4.69 -6.37
C ILE A 151 -0.09 4.07 -5.79
N ALA A 152 0.48 4.70 -4.77
CA ALA A 152 1.74 4.30 -4.16
C ALA A 152 1.62 3.49 -2.86
N SER A 153 0.39 3.14 -2.47
CA SER A 153 0.05 2.44 -1.22
C SER A 153 -0.11 0.94 -1.37
#